data_AF-A0A7W1H7T6-F1
#
_entry.id   AF-A0A7W1H7T6-F1
#
_cell.length_a   1.000
_cell.length_b   1.000
_cell.length_c   1.000
_cell.angle_alpha   90.00
_cell.angle_beta   90.00
_cell.angle_gamma   90.00
#
_symmetry.space_group_name_H-M   'P 1'
#
loop_
_entity.id
_entity.type
_entity.pdbx_description
1 polymer ?
#
loop_
_entity_poly.entity_id
_entity_poly.type
_entity_poly.pdbx_seq_one_letter_code
_entity_poly.pdbx_strand_id
1 'polypeptide(L)'
;MCVFKGIKFIGGDPTRLAEVRRKRGDIAAYLELHIEQGGTLDSEKVTTRLMPSGAGHDLQDMALLGPVGMIFVPSVAGISHSPREYSHPADIANGANVLLHTLLKLDQLKLN
;
A
#
# COMPACT_ATOMS: atom_id res chain seq x y z
N MET A 1 -14.80 -20.24 1.22
CA MET A 1 -15.22 -20.08 -0.19
C MET A 1 -13.97 -19.89 -1.03
N CYS A 2 -13.78 -20.60 -2.15
CA CYS A 2 -12.60 -20.35 -3.00
C CYS A 2 -12.80 -19.09 -3.86
N VAL A 3 -11.70 -18.47 -4.29
CA VAL A 3 -11.71 -17.26 -5.14
C VAL A 3 -12.61 -17.44 -6.36
N PHE A 4 -12.54 -18.61 -7.00
CA PHE A 4 -13.38 -18.95 -8.15
C PHE A 4 -14.88 -18.86 -7.87
N LYS A 5 -15.34 -19.37 -6.71
CA LYS A 5 -16.74 -19.28 -6.29
C LYS A 5 -17.13 -17.84 -5.92
N GLY A 6 -16.22 -17.08 -5.31
CA GLY A 6 -16.42 -15.68 -4.97
C GLY A 6 -16.63 -14.79 -6.21
N ILE A 7 -15.81 -14.97 -7.24
CA ILE A 7 -15.95 -14.24 -8.52
C ILE A 7 -17.33 -14.50 -9.14
N LYS A 8 -17.78 -15.76 -9.19
CA LYS A 8 -19.12 -16.09 -9.70
C LYS A 8 -20.24 -15.47 -8.85
N PHE A 9 -20.08 -15.45 -7.53
CA PHE A 9 -21.08 -14.91 -6.61
C PHE A 9 -21.36 -13.42 -6.87
N ILE A 10 -20.34 -12.63 -7.21
CA ILE A 10 -20.49 -11.21 -7.57
C ILE A 10 -20.82 -10.96 -9.05
N GLY A 11 -21.13 -12.01 -9.82
CA GLY A 11 -21.52 -11.92 -11.24
C GLY A 11 -20.35 -11.93 -12.24
N GLY A 12 -19.13 -12.20 -11.80
CA GLY A 12 -17.95 -12.32 -12.67
C GLY A 12 -17.78 -13.70 -13.29
N ASP A 13 -16.96 -13.78 -14.34
CA ASP A 13 -16.56 -15.03 -15.00
C ASP A 13 -15.10 -15.40 -14.70
N PRO A 14 -14.83 -16.34 -13.78
CA PRO A 14 -13.47 -16.71 -13.42
C PRO A 14 -12.73 -17.51 -14.50
N THR A 15 -13.40 -17.94 -15.59
CA THR A 15 -12.74 -18.64 -16.70
C THR A 15 -12.02 -17.67 -17.65
N ARG A 16 -12.32 -16.37 -17.56
CA ARG A 16 -11.80 -15.32 -18.44
C ARG A 16 -10.72 -14.45 -17.79
N LEU A 17 -10.13 -14.89 -16.68
CA LEU A 17 -9.11 -14.14 -15.94
C LEU A 17 -7.90 -13.74 -16.80
N ALA A 18 -7.50 -14.59 -17.76
CA ALA A 18 -6.39 -14.31 -18.65
C ALA A 18 -6.63 -13.09 -19.55
N GLU A 19 -7.89 -12.80 -19.90
CA GLU A 19 -8.26 -11.68 -20.77
C GLU A 19 -8.16 -10.33 -20.06
N VAL A 20 -8.32 -10.32 -18.73
CA VAL A 20 -8.31 -9.10 -17.90
C VAL A 20 -6.99 -8.89 -17.15
N ARG A 21 -5.95 -9.66 -17.51
CA ARG A 21 -4.63 -9.55 -16.90
C ARG A 21 -3.97 -8.22 -17.27
N ARG A 22 -3.56 -7.46 -16.26
CA ARG A 22 -2.77 -6.24 -16.43
C ARG A 22 -1.36 -6.56 -16.91
N LYS A 23 -0.85 -5.72 -17.81
CA LYS A 23 0.51 -5.75 -18.35
C LYS A 23 1.35 -4.64 -17.74
N ARG A 24 2.67 -4.76 -17.88
CA ARG A 24 3.59 -3.69 -17.51
C ARG A 24 3.26 -2.42 -18.29
N GLY A 25 3.15 -1.29 -17.60
CA GLY A 25 2.75 -0.01 -18.18
C GLY A 25 1.24 0.25 -18.20
N ASP A 26 0.38 -0.73 -17.88
CA ASP A 26 -1.05 -0.48 -17.70
C ASP A 26 -1.35 0.42 -16.48
N ILE A 27 -0.37 0.52 -15.57
CA ILE A 27 -0.42 1.32 -14.35
C ILE A 27 0.83 2.19 -14.34
N ALA A 28 0.63 3.51 -14.27
CA ALA A 28 1.71 4.48 -14.30
C ALA A 28 2.56 4.44 -13.02
N ALA A 29 1.93 4.26 -11.86
CA ALA A 29 2.57 4.01 -10.58
C ALA A 29 1.57 3.40 -9.58
N TYR A 30 2.07 2.71 -8.55
CA TYR A 30 1.28 2.26 -7.41
C TYR A 30 1.88 2.79 -6.10
N LEU A 31 1.05 3.39 -5.27
CA LEU A 31 1.44 3.91 -3.96
C LEU A 31 0.61 3.24 -2.88
N GLU A 32 1.26 2.73 -1.84
CA GLU A 32 0.60 2.18 -0.66
C GLU A 32 0.92 3.02 0.57
N LEU A 33 -0.12 3.45 1.29
CA LEU A 33 0.03 3.98 2.64
C LEU A 33 -0.27 2.83 3.60
N HIS A 34 0.71 2.50 4.44
CA HIS A 34 0.63 1.36 5.34
C HIS A 34 0.94 1.78 6.79
N ILE A 35 0.24 1.17 7.75
CA ILE A 35 0.57 1.32 9.17
C ILE A 35 1.74 0.38 9.47
N GLU A 36 2.88 0.92 9.89
CA GLU A 36 4.09 0.14 10.08
C GLU A 36 3.90 -0.93 11.16
N GLN A 37 4.19 -2.15 10.76
CA GLN A 37 4.17 -3.32 11.62
C GLN A 37 5.57 -3.51 12.22
N GLY A 38 5.95 -2.61 13.13
CA GLY A 38 7.27 -2.66 13.76
C GLY A 38 7.55 -1.46 14.67
N GLY A 39 8.20 -1.70 15.81
CA GLY A 39 8.55 -0.64 16.78
C GLY A 39 9.63 0.33 16.29
N THR A 40 10.15 0.15 15.07
CA THR A 40 11.23 0.97 14.51
C THR A 40 10.84 2.45 14.41
N LEU A 41 9.66 2.77 13.89
CA LEU A 41 9.23 4.17 13.75
C LEU A 41 8.87 4.81 15.09
N ASP A 42 8.28 4.05 16.00
CA ASP A 42 7.89 4.51 17.34
C ASP A 42 9.12 4.77 18.24
N SER A 43 10.13 3.91 18.15
CA SER A 43 11.33 4.00 19.01
C SER A 43 12.30 5.11 18.64
N GLU A 44 12.33 5.55 17.38
CA GLU A 44 13.39 6.44 16.90
C GLU A 44 13.03 7.94 16.88
N LYS A 45 11.74 8.32 17.03
CA LYS A 45 11.28 9.74 17.00
C LYS A 45 11.87 10.58 15.85
N VAL A 46 12.12 9.95 14.71
CA VAL A 46 12.67 10.58 13.50
C VAL A 46 11.54 11.13 12.63
N THR A 47 11.75 12.26 11.96
CA THR A 47 10.71 12.89 11.11
C THR A 47 10.38 12.05 9.88
N THR A 48 11.37 11.37 9.29
CA THR A 48 11.22 10.42 8.18
C THR A 48 12.44 9.50 8.14
N ARG A 49 12.25 8.24 7.72
CA ARG A 49 13.36 7.28 7.50
C ARG A 49 13.04 6.36 6.33
N LEU A 50 14.06 6.01 5.54
CA LEU A 50 13.97 4.91 4.58
C LEU A 50 14.15 3.59 5.32
N MET A 51 13.23 2.66 5.11
CA MET A 51 13.26 1.34 5.73
C MET A 51 12.62 0.28 4.83
N PRO A 52 13.06 -0.99 4.91
CA PRO A 52 12.36 -2.10 4.29
C PRO A 52 11.06 -2.38 5.04
N SER A 53 10.07 -2.94 4.33
CA SER A 53 8.92 -3.55 5.01
C SER A 53 9.29 -4.91 5.60
N GLY A 54 8.88 -5.16 6.84
CA GLY A 54 8.91 -6.49 7.43
C GLY A 54 7.76 -7.41 7.00
N ALA A 55 6.70 -6.85 6.40
CA ALA A 55 5.47 -7.57 6.05
C ALA A 55 5.28 -7.73 4.53
N GLY A 56 4.39 -8.66 4.15
CA GLY A 56 3.90 -8.81 2.79
C GLY A 56 2.83 -7.77 2.46
N HIS A 57 2.90 -7.19 1.26
CA HIS A 57 1.98 -6.16 0.78
C HIS A 57 1.59 -6.40 -0.67
N ASP A 58 0.41 -5.91 -1.07
CA ASP A 58 -0.02 -5.91 -2.47
C ASP A 58 1.04 -5.24 -3.36
N LEU A 59 1.73 -4.22 -2.83
CA LEU A 59 2.83 -3.54 -3.50
C LEU A 59 3.92 -4.47 -4.07
N GLN A 60 4.17 -5.63 -3.45
CA GLN A 60 5.16 -6.60 -3.94
C GLN A 60 4.77 -7.19 -5.30
N ASP A 61 3.49 -7.53 -5.47
CA ASP A 61 2.96 -8.01 -6.75
C ASP A 61 2.84 -6.86 -7.76
N MET A 62 2.44 -5.68 -7.29
CA MET A 62 2.29 -4.49 -8.14
C MET A 62 3.63 -4.01 -8.72
N ALA A 63 4.75 -4.29 -8.05
CA ALA A 63 6.10 -4.00 -8.55
C ALA A 63 6.42 -4.70 -9.89
N LEU A 64 5.70 -5.78 -10.23
CA LEU A 64 5.84 -6.43 -11.54
C LEU A 64 5.24 -5.61 -12.69
N LEU A 65 4.31 -4.71 -12.38
CA LEU A 65 3.53 -3.93 -13.35
C LEU A 65 4.10 -2.52 -13.61
N GLY A 66 4.79 -1.91 -12.65
CA GLY A 66 5.29 -0.54 -12.81
C GLY A 66 6.05 -0.01 -11.58
N PRO A 67 6.38 1.29 -11.57
CA PRO A 67 6.97 1.96 -10.42
C PRO A 67 6.07 1.86 -9.19
N VAL A 68 6.66 1.58 -8.03
CA VAL A 68 5.94 1.48 -6.77
C VAL A 68 6.64 2.24 -5.65
N GLY A 69 5.86 2.69 -4.66
CA GLY A 69 6.38 3.32 -3.46
C GLY A 69 5.45 3.10 -2.26
N MET A 70 6.02 3.02 -1.07
CA MET A 70 5.26 2.83 0.15
C MET A 70 5.54 3.94 1.15
N ILE A 71 4.51 4.36 1.88
CA ILE A 71 4.57 5.34 2.95
C ILE A 71 4.15 4.63 4.22
N PHE A 72 5.00 4.72 5.24
CA PHE A 72 4.71 4.15 6.53
C PHE A 72 4.32 5.21 7.55
N VAL A 73 3.35 4.87 8.40
CA VAL A 73 3.03 5.64 9.62
C VAL A 73 3.19 4.74 10.84
N PRO A 74 3.66 5.26 12.00
CA PRO A 74 3.88 4.44 13.18
C PRO A 74 2.59 3.84 13.74
N SER A 75 2.69 2.60 14.22
CA SER A 75 1.75 2.01 15.18
C SER A 75 2.34 2.08 16.58
N VAL A 76 1.51 2.38 17.59
CA VAL A 76 1.94 2.46 18.99
C VAL A 76 2.51 1.11 19.44
N ALA A 77 3.76 1.12 19.92
CA ALA A 77 4.54 -0.07 20.26
C ALA A 77 4.71 -1.08 19.11
N GLY A 78 4.48 -0.67 17.85
CA GLY A 78 4.57 -1.53 16.67
C GLY A 78 3.55 -2.67 16.63
N ILE A 79 2.43 -2.56 17.38
CA ILE A 79 1.40 -3.61 17.43
C ILE A 79 0.61 -3.62 16.12
N SER A 80 0.36 -4.82 15.59
CA SER A 80 -0.47 -5.04 14.40
C SER A 80 -1.29 -6.35 14.52
N HIS A 81 -2.33 -6.50 13.70
CA HIS A 81 -3.24 -7.66 13.65
C HIS A 81 -3.86 -7.96 15.03
N SER A 82 -4.11 -6.91 15.80
CA SER A 82 -4.62 -6.98 17.15
C SER A 82 -5.68 -5.91 17.35
N PRO A 83 -6.71 -6.14 18.16
CA PRO A 83 -7.63 -5.07 18.58
C PRO A 83 -6.94 -3.91 19.31
N ARG A 84 -5.68 -4.08 19.70
CA ARG A 84 -4.83 -3.06 20.32
C ARG A 84 -3.97 -2.28 19.32
N GLU A 85 -4.03 -2.63 18.04
CA GLU A 85 -3.38 -1.87 16.97
C GLU A 85 -3.94 -0.46 16.94
N TYR A 86 -3.05 0.53 16.99
CA TYR A 86 -3.45 1.92 17.10
C TYR A 86 -2.37 2.84 16.57
N SER A 87 -2.76 3.78 15.71
CA SER A 87 -1.94 4.91 15.29
C SER A 87 -2.59 6.20 15.75
N HIS A 88 -1.79 7.18 16.15
CA HIS A 88 -2.34 8.47 16.53
C HIS A 88 -2.96 9.16 15.30
N PRO A 89 -4.09 9.88 15.45
CA PRO A 89 -4.72 10.59 14.35
C PRO A 89 -3.78 11.55 13.61
N ALA A 90 -2.82 12.15 14.32
CA ALA A 90 -1.81 13.02 13.73
C ALA A 90 -0.87 12.27 12.77
N ASP A 91 -0.45 11.05 13.12
CA ASP A 91 0.41 10.23 12.28
C ASP A 91 -0.32 9.75 11.02
N ILE A 92 -1.58 9.35 11.17
CA ILE A 92 -2.46 9.00 10.06
C ILE A 92 -2.63 10.21 9.11
N ALA A 93 -2.90 11.40 9.66
CA ALA A 93 -3.04 12.63 8.89
C ALA A 93 -1.73 12.99 8.16
N ASN A 94 -0.58 12.84 8.82
CA ASN A 94 0.72 13.07 8.20
C ASN A 94 0.98 12.11 7.03
N GLY A 95 0.74 10.80 7.22
CA GLY A 95 0.85 9.81 6.15
C GLY A 95 -0.09 10.09 4.97
N ALA A 96 -1.34 10.44 5.25
CA ALA A 96 -2.32 10.82 4.23
C ALA A 96 -1.90 12.09 3.47
N ASN A 97 -1.33 13.10 4.15
CA ASN A 97 -0.80 14.29 3.51
C ASN A 97 0.40 13.97 2.61
N VAL A 98 1.32 13.11 3.05
CA VAL A 98 2.45 12.66 2.21
C VAL A 98 1.93 11.94 0.97
N LEU A 99 0.95 11.04 1.12
CA LEU A 99 0.31 10.36 0.00
C LEU A 99 -0.31 11.36 -0.98
N LEU A 100 -1.13 12.30 -0.49
CA LEU A 100 -1.77 13.35 -1.29
C LEU A 100 -0.74 14.18 -2.07
N HIS A 101 0.28 14.70 -1.39
CA HIS A 101 1.29 15.53 -2.05
C HIS A 101 2.14 14.73 -3.04
N THR A 102 2.36 13.45 -2.79
CA THR A 102 3.07 12.58 -3.74
C THR A 102 2.21 12.35 -4.99
N LEU A 103 0.92 12.07 -4.83
CA LEU A 103 -0.02 11.92 -5.95
C LEU A 103 -0.10 13.20 -6.78
N LEU A 104 -0.25 14.37 -6.14
CA LEU A 104 -0.29 15.65 -6.84
C LEU A 104 1.00 15.94 -7.62
N LYS A 105 2.17 15.56 -7.07
CA LYS A 105 3.44 15.67 -7.78
C LYS A 105 3.51 14.71 -8.96
N LEU A 106 3.07 13.46 -8.79
CA LEU A 106 3.03 12.46 -9.86
C LEU A 106 2.08 12.85 -10.99
N ASP A 107 0.94 13.45 -10.67
CA ASP A 107 -0.04 13.93 -11.66
C ASP A 107 0.53 15.07 -12.53
N GLN A 108 1.38 15.92 -11.95
CA GLN A 108 2.08 16.98 -12.69
C GLN A 108 3.25 16.45 -13.53
N LEU A 109 3.79 15.28 -13.17
CA LEU A 109 4.80 14.63 -13.99
C LEU A 109 4.10 14.03 -15.21
N LYS A 110 4.57 14.38 -16.40
CA LYS A 110 4.22 13.61 -17.60
C LYS A 110 4.90 12.25 -17.45
N LEU A 111 4.18 11.31 -16.85
CA LEU A 111 4.59 9.92 -16.81
C LEU A 111 4.49 9.41 -18.26
N ASN A 112 5.65 9.10 -18.83
CA ASN A 112 5.82 8.72 -20.23
C ASN A 112 5.08 7.44 -20.59
#